data_AF-A0A8T5MCT5-F1
#
_entry.id   AF-A0A8T5MCT5-F1
#
_cell.length_a   1.000
_cell.length_b   1.000
_cell.length_c   1.000
_cell.angle_alpha   90.00
_cell.angle_beta   90.00
_cell.angle_gamma   90.00
#
_symmetry.space_group_name_H-M   'P 1'
#
loop_
_entity.id
_entity.type
_entity.pdbx_description
1 polymer ?
#
loop_
_entity_poly.entity_id
_entity_poly.type
_entity_poly.pdbx_seq_one_letter_code
_entity_poly.pdbx_strand_id
1 'polypeptide(L)'
;MATQARQGILHYPQLDTVLMVEEFIKKYDGEFKKRALWEHLPKKMMYQTFCLIIDYLLYSRKISIDAEGKIGWIFYPEKVKEHLKHKELFWSKI
;
A
#
# COMPACT_ATOMS: atom_id res chain seq x y z
N MET A 1 -14.69 -8.98 13.76
CA MET A 1 -14.66 -9.65 12.45
C MET A 1 -15.82 -9.13 11.63
N ALA A 2 -15.55 -8.38 10.56
CA ALA A 2 -16.58 -7.96 9.60
C ALA A 2 -16.20 -8.56 8.25
N THR A 3 -16.72 -9.76 7.98
CA THR A 3 -16.59 -10.43 6.69
C THR A 3 -17.53 -9.71 5.73
N GLN A 4 -17.05 -8.65 5.07
CA GLN A 4 -17.81 -8.06 3.97
C GLN A 4 -17.94 -9.09 2.86
N ALA A 5 -19.17 -9.37 2.47
CA ALA A 5 -19.53 -10.26 1.38
C ALA A 5 -18.69 -9.93 0.14
N ARG A 6 -18.03 -10.95 -0.42
CA ARG A 6 -17.26 -10.84 -1.66
C ARG A 6 -18.24 -10.55 -2.80
N GLN A 7 -18.55 -9.27 -3.01
CA GLN A 7 -19.11 -8.78 -4.26
C GLN A 7 -18.23 -9.34 -5.39
N GLY A 8 -18.84 -10.05 -6.34
CA GLY A 8 -18.10 -10.77 -7.38
C GLY A 8 -17.06 -9.87 -8.02
N ILE A 9 -15.80 -10.26 -7.94
CA ILE A 9 -14.70 -9.51 -8.56
C ILE A 9 -14.93 -9.58 -10.07
N LEU A 10 -15.43 -8.49 -10.63
CA LEU A 10 -15.83 -8.42 -12.04
C LEU A 10 -14.61 -8.51 -12.98
N HIS A 11 -13.45 -8.03 -12.53
CA HIS A 11 -12.21 -8.04 -13.30
C HIS A 11 -10.98 -7.93 -12.39
N TYR A 12 -9.96 -8.75 -12.64
CA TYR A 12 -8.67 -8.66 -11.97
C TYR A 12 -7.76 -7.63 -12.64
N PRO A 13 -7.04 -6.79 -11.89
CA PRO A 13 -6.09 -5.85 -12.48
C PRO A 13 -4.94 -6.61 -13.15
N GLN A 14 -4.45 -6.05 -14.25
CA GLN A 14 -3.20 -6.51 -14.86
C GLN A 14 -1.99 -6.04 -14.05
N LEU A 15 -0.85 -6.72 -14.22
CA LEU A 15 0.37 -6.43 -13.47
C LEU A 15 0.88 -5.00 -13.70
N ASP A 16 0.78 -4.47 -14.91
CA ASP A 16 1.16 -3.08 -15.22
C ASP A 16 0.41 -2.07 -14.35
N THR A 17 -0.86 -2.33 -14.09
CA THR A 17 -1.74 -1.45 -13.34
C THR A 17 -1.42 -1.53 -11.84
N VAL A 18 -1.12 -2.72 -11.33
CA VAL A 18 -0.63 -2.91 -9.95
C VAL A 18 0.69 -2.15 -9.76
N LEU A 19 1.65 -2.33 -10.68
CA LEU A 19 2.95 -1.67 -10.64
C LEU A 19 2.81 -0.14 -10.74
N MET A 20 1.93 0.37 -11.58
CA MET A 20 1.67 1.81 -11.69
C MET A 20 1.18 2.41 -10.36
N VAL A 21 0.27 1.72 -9.65
CA VAL A 21 -0.19 2.17 -8.32
C VAL A 21 0.94 2.04 -7.29
N GLU A 22 1.72 0.97 -7.34
CA GLU A 22 2.86 0.74 -6.45
C GLU A 22 3.89 1.88 -6.56
N GLU A 23 4.31 2.22 -7.77
CA GLU A 23 5.26 3.29 -8.04
C GLU A 23 4.71 4.67 -7.66
N PHE A 24 3.40 4.90 -7.85
CA PHE A 24 2.76 6.14 -7.41
C PHE A 24 2.80 6.27 -5.89
N ILE A 25 2.50 5.21 -5.13
CA ILE A 25 2.57 5.22 -3.67
C ILE A 25 4.00 5.43 -3.19
N LYS A 26 5.00 4.80 -3.83
CA LYS A 26 6.42 5.02 -3.50
C LYS A 26 6.84 6.47 -3.69
N LYS A 27 6.36 7.13 -4.75
CA LYS A 27 6.72 8.50 -5.07
C LYS A 27 6.08 9.53 -4.12
N TYR A 28 4.84 9.28 -3.71
CA TYR A 28 4.03 10.18 -2.88
C TYR A 28 3.77 9.58 -1.50
N ASP A 29 4.81 9.02 -0.92
CA ASP A 29 4.76 8.31 0.36
C ASP A 29 4.10 9.16 1.45
N GLY A 30 3.02 8.64 2.04
CA GLY A 30 2.35 9.26 3.17
C GLY A 30 1.63 10.58 2.84
N GLU A 31 1.55 11.00 1.58
CA GLU A 31 0.91 12.26 1.21
C GLU A 31 -0.62 12.13 1.07
N PHE A 32 -1.08 11.00 0.52
CA PHE A 32 -2.48 10.85 0.12
C PHE A 32 -3.26 9.85 0.97
N LYS A 33 -4.53 10.17 1.23
CA LYS A 33 -5.54 9.21 1.71
C LYS A 33 -6.05 8.35 0.56
N LYS A 34 -6.69 7.21 0.85
CA LYS A 34 -7.19 6.25 -0.16
C LYS A 34 -7.98 6.88 -1.32
N ARG A 35 -8.95 7.78 -1.04
CA ARG A 35 -9.72 8.48 -2.09
C ARG A 35 -8.88 9.46 -2.90
N ALA A 36 -8.12 10.33 -2.21
CA ALA A 36 -7.26 11.30 -2.88
C ALA A 36 -6.23 10.60 -3.77
N LEU A 37 -5.68 9.48 -3.32
CA LEU A 37 -4.73 8.69 -4.11
C LEU A 37 -5.37 8.22 -5.41
N TRP A 38 -6.57 7.64 -5.35
CA TRP A 38 -7.34 7.22 -6.54
C TRP A 38 -7.64 8.39 -7.49
N GLU A 39 -7.90 9.58 -6.96
CA GLU A 39 -8.16 10.77 -7.77
C GLU A 39 -6.91 11.29 -8.50
N HIS A 40 -5.72 11.10 -7.92
CA HIS A 40 -4.46 11.59 -8.49
C HIS A 40 -3.70 10.54 -9.32
N LEU A 41 -4.24 9.32 -9.47
CA LEU A 41 -3.61 8.29 -10.30
C LEU A 41 -3.45 8.77 -11.76
N PRO A 42 -2.32 8.47 -12.41
CA PRO A 42 -2.05 8.87 -13.79
C PRO A 42 -3.03 8.23 -14.78
N LYS A 43 -3.58 7.06 -14.46
CA LYS A 43 -4.61 6.37 -15.23
C LYS A 43 -5.82 6.12 -14.34
N LYS A 44 -6.98 6.63 -14.76
CA LYS A 44 -8.25 6.37 -14.08
C LYS A 44 -8.64 4.90 -14.25
N MET A 45 -9.12 4.31 -13.16
CA MET A 45 -9.62 2.94 -13.11
C MET A 45 -10.86 2.86 -12.22
N MET A 46 -11.61 1.76 -12.32
CA MET A 46 -12.74 1.51 -11.43
C MET A 46 -12.29 1.47 -9.97
N TYR A 47 -13.07 2.11 -9.09
CA TYR A 47 -12.74 2.20 -7.66
C TYR A 47 -12.62 0.81 -6.99
N GLN A 48 -13.42 -0.17 -7.44
CA GLN A 48 -13.33 -1.54 -6.94
C GLN A 48 -11.98 -2.20 -7.25
N THR A 49 -11.48 -2.04 -8.49
CA THR A 49 -10.17 -2.55 -8.90
C THR A 49 -9.05 -1.88 -8.10
N PHE A 50 -9.16 -0.58 -7.89
CA PHE A 50 -8.22 0.16 -7.04
C PHE A 50 -8.22 -0.37 -5.59
N CYS A 51 -9.40 -0.60 -4.99
CA CYS A 51 -9.51 -1.18 -3.65
C CYS A 51 -8.83 -2.55 -3.58
N LEU A 52 -9.04 -3.42 -4.58
CA LEU A 52 -8.40 -4.73 -4.64
C LEU A 52 -6.87 -4.63 -4.70
N ILE A 53 -6.32 -3.67 -5.45
CA ILE A 53 -4.88 -3.40 -5.51
C ILE A 53 -4.35 -2.95 -4.15
N ILE A 54 -5.02 -1.99 -3.49
CA ILE A 54 -4.63 -1.52 -2.17
C ILE A 54 -4.68 -2.65 -1.14
N ASP A 55 -5.73 -3.47 -1.15
CA ASP A 55 -5.85 -4.60 -0.23
C ASP A 55 -4.74 -5.64 -0.47
N TYR A 56 -4.39 -5.89 -1.74
CA TYR A 56 -3.26 -6.75 -2.11
C TYR A 56 -1.91 -6.19 -1.63
N LEU A 57 -1.65 -4.90 -1.84
CA LEU A 57 -0.42 -4.24 -1.40
C LEU A 57 -0.30 -4.19 0.13
N LEU A 58 -1.41 -4.01 0.82
CA LEU A 58 -1.47 -4.02 2.29
C LEU A 58 -1.24 -5.44 2.82
N TYR A 59 -1.90 -6.44 2.23
CA TYR A 59 -1.73 -7.86 2.58
C TYR A 59 -0.29 -8.33 2.36
N SER A 60 0.33 -7.92 1.25
CA SER A 60 1.74 -8.20 0.94
C SER A 60 2.74 -7.34 1.73
N ARG A 61 2.26 -6.50 2.67
CA ARG A 61 3.06 -5.61 3.52
C ARG A 61 3.99 -4.66 2.76
N LYS A 62 3.59 -4.27 1.56
CA LYS A 62 4.28 -3.26 0.75
C LYS A 62 3.93 -1.84 1.19
N ILE A 63 2.67 -1.65 1.62
CA ILE A 63 2.13 -0.36 2.05
C ILE A 63 1.54 -0.45 3.46
N SER A 64 1.54 0.67 4.17
CA SER A 64 0.89 0.85 5.47
C SER A 64 -0.14 1.97 5.39
N ILE A 65 -1.14 1.91 6.26
CA ILE A 65 -2.10 3.00 6.45
C ILE A 65 -1.82 3.60 7.83
N ASP A 66 -1.50 4.89 7.86
CA ASP A 66 -1.26 5.62 9.09
C ASP A 66 -2.56 5.89 9.87
N ALA A 67 -2.47 6.31 11.13
CA ALA A 67 -3.61 6.64 11.98
C ALA A 67 -4.53 7.72 11.38
N GLU A 68 -3.98 8.63 10.57
CA GLU A 68 -4.74 9.65 9.83
C GLU A 68 -5.43 9.12 8.55
N GLY A 69 -5.20 7.85 8.20
CA GLY A 69 -5.71 7.20 6.99
C GLY A 69 -4.89 7.49 5.72
N LYS A 70 -3.65 7.97 5.86
CA LYS A 70 -2.72 8.21 4.75
C LYS A 70 -2.02 6.90 4.37
N ILE A 71 -1.79 6.69 3.07
CA ILE A 71 -1.14 5.49 2.55
C ILE A 71 0.34 5.79 2.38
N GLY A 72 1.17 5.05 3.11
CA GLY A 72 2.63 5.12 3.02
C GLY A 72 3.23 3.81 2.51
N TRP A 73 4.41 3.90 1.93
CA TRP A 73 5.28 2.81 1.58
C TRP A 73 6.07 2.36 2.82
N ILE A 74 6.16 1.04 3.06
CA ILE A 74 6.81 0.51 4.27
C ILE A 74 8.32 0.33 4.07
N PHE A 75 8.77 0.12 2.83
CA PHE A 75 10.13 -0.34 2.57
C PHE A 75 11.08 0.79 2.13
N TYR A 76 11.95 1.23 3.03
CA TYR A 76 12.98 2.24 2.79
C TYR A 76 14.38 1.62 2.77
N PRO A 77 14.88 1.17 1.60
CA PRO A 77 16.16 0.45 1.52
C PRO A 77 17.36 1.27 2.03
N GLU A 78 17.32 2.60 1.90
CA GLU A 78 18.40 3.46 2.35
C GLU A 78 18.47 3.54 3.88
N LYS A 79 17.32 3.71 4.54
CA LYS A 79 17.23 3.77 6.01
C LYS A 79 17.42 2.40 6.67
N VAL A 80 17.15 1.31 5.95
CA VAL A 80 17.35 -0.06 6.46
C VAL A 80 18.80 -0.28 6.91
N LYS A 81 19.79 0.25 6.19
CA LYS A 81 21.21 0.11 6.59
C LYS A 81 21.52 0.83 7.90
N GLU A 82 20.85 1.93 8.20
CA GLU A 82 20.99 2.64 9.47
C GLU A 82 20.23 1.91 10.58
N HIS A 83 18.99 1.50 10.34
CA HIS A 83 18.18 0.75 11.31
C HIS A 83 18.77 -0.64 11.66
N LEU A 84 19.46 -1.30 10.72
CA LEU A 84 20.19 -2.56 10.96
C LEU A 84 21.36 -2.40 11.95
N LYS A 85 21.91 -1.19 12.12
CA LYS A 85 22.99 -0.92 13.09
C LYS A 85 22.46 -0.85 14.52
N HIS A 86 21.20 -0.46 14.69
CA HIS A 86 20.52 -0.34 15.98
C HIS A 86 19.93 -1.69 16.39
N LYS A 87 20.75 -2.52 17.04
CA LYS A 87 20.36 -3.87 17.53
C LYS A 87 19.15 -3.83 18.48
N GLU A 88 18.93 -2.72 19.16
CA GLU A 88 17.80 -2.46 20.05
C GLU A 88 16.43 -2.43 19.35
N LEU A 89 16.40 -2.22 18.03
CA LEU A 89 15.17 -2.23 17.23
C LEU A 89 14.72 -3.64 16.84
N PHE A 90 15.58 -4.64 17.03
CA PHE A 90 15.23 -6.04 16.76
C PHE A 90 14.48 -6.61 17.95
N TRP A 91 13.29 -7.14 17.69
CA TRP A 91 12.52 -7.89 18.67
C TRP A 91 13.35 -9.08 19.18
N SER A 92 13.90 -8.98 20.39
CA SER A 92 14.37 -10.16 21.13
C SER A 92 13.13 -10.91 21.61
N LYS A 93 12.91 -12.13 21.09
CA LYS A 93 11.96 -13.06 21.72
C LYS A 93 12.30 -13.17 23.21
N ILE A 94 11.31 -12.88 24.05
CA ILE A 94 11.20 -13.45 25.40
C ILE A 94 10.80 -14.92 25.23
#